data_AF-A0A2A2DIY6-F1
#
_entry.id   AF-A0A2A2DIY6-F1
#
_cell.length_a   1.000
_cell.length_b   1.000
_cell.length_c   1.000
_cell.angle_alpha   90.00
_cell.angle_beta   90.00
_cell.angle_gamma   90.00
#
_symmetry.space_group_name_H-M   'P 1'
#
loop_
_entity.id
_entity.type
_entity.pdbx_description
1 polymer ?
#
loop_
_entity_poly.entity_id
_entity_poly.type
_entity_poly.pdbx_seq_one_letter_code
_entity_poly.pdbx_strand_id
1 'polypeptide(L)'
;MGKTYWNALLADATYALDSPVEDLSGADLVNALRFRMTEPVASYIAKQFSVVSHIETDDVTGSGFDATVWKGEDGKLYVSTQGTAGLQDFLTDGELSITGNAVSQITDMINWWLRITTPKSEMALQVATSLVEDGEDAYGSPIRGEI
;
A
#
# COMPACT_ATOMS: atom_id res chain seq x y z
N MET A 1 21.87 5.60 -13.32
CA MET A 1 20.42 5.93 -13.19
C MET A 1 20.22 6.90 -12.04
N GLY A 2 19.34 7.89 -12.19
CA GLY A 2 18.91 8.74 -11.06
C GLY A 2 17.78 8.08 -10.25
N LYS A 3 17.63 8.45 -8.97
CA LYS A 3 16.57 7.91 -8.08
C LYS A 3 15.16 8.07 -8.65
N THR A 4 14.90 9.19 -9.32
CA THR A 4 13.60 9.49 -9.96
C THR A 4 13.22 8.48 -11.05
N TYR A 5 14.20 8.01 -11.83
CA TYR A 5 13.95 7.01 -12.86
C TYR A 5 13.52 5.67 -12.25
N TRP A 6 14.20 5.23 -11.19
CA TRP A 6 13.85 3.97 -10.51
C TRP A 6 12.48 4.04 -9.88
N ASN A 7 12.16 5.13 -9.19
CA ASN A 7 10.84 5.27 -8.56
C ASN A 7 9.71 5.22 -9.60
N ALA A 8 9.86 5.90 -10.74
CA ALA A 8 8.86 5.86 -11.81
C ALA A 8 8.73 4.46 -12.43
N LEU A 9 9.86 3.78 -12.68
CA LEU A 9 9.86 2.44 -13.26
C LEU A 9 9.21 1.41 -12.31
N LEU A 10 9.54 1.46 -11.02
CA LEU A 10 8.98 0.54 -10.02
C LEU A 10 7.50 0.83 -9.72
N ALA A 11 7.10 2.10 -9.76
CA ALA A 11 5.68 2.48 -9.67
C ALA A 11 4.87 1.90 -10.84
N ASP A 12 5.38 1.96 -12.06
CA ASP A 12 4.71 1.35 -13.21
C ASP A 12 4.72 -0.18 -13.12
N ALA A 13 5.82 -0.78 -12.65
CA ALA A 13 5.95 -2.23 -12.46
C ALA A 13 4.95 -2.81 -11.44
N THR A 14 4.55 -2.00 -10.46
CA THR A 14 3.59 -2.40 -9.44
C THR A 14 2.24 -2.77 -10.07
N TYR A 15 1.83 -2.13 -11.19
CA TYR A 15 0.56 -2.40 -11.89
C TYR A 15 0.53 -3.77 -12.59
N ALA A 16 1.67 -4.47 -12.63
CA ALA A 16 1.75 -5.82 -13.18
C ALA A 16 1.40 -6.90 -12.14
N LEU A 17 1.34 -6.55 -10.87
CA LEU A 17 1.04 -7.45 -9.77
C LEU A 17 -0.44 -7.27 -9.41
N ASP A 18 -1.26 -8.28 -9.67
CA ASP A 18 -2.72 -8.26 -9.53
C ASP A 18 -3.21 -9.15 -8.38
N SER A 19 -2.31 -9.54 -7.50
CA SER A 19 -2.56 -10.44 -6.39
C SER A 19 -1.44 -10.35 -5.35
N PRO A 20 -1.75 -10.49 -4.04
CA PRO A 20 -0.73 -10.43 -3.00
C PRO A 20 0.38 -11.45 -3.21
N VAL A 21 1.63 -10.99 -3.10
CA VAL A 21 2.80 -11.85 -3.31
C VAL A 21 3.94 -11.45 -2.38
N GLU A 22 4.72 -12.44 -1.93
CA GLU A 22 5.94 -12.25 -1.13
C GLU A 22 7.14 -12.89 -1.83
N ASP A 23 8.34 -12.36 -1.59
CA ASP A 23 9.63 -12.93 -1.99
C ASP A 23 9.78 -13.27 -3.50
N LEU A 24 9.16 -12.50 -4.40
CA LEU A 24 9.19 -12.72 -5.85
C LEU A 24 10.48 -12.16 -6.49
N SER A 25 11.17 -12.98 -7.29
CA SER A 25 12.45 -12.61 -7.92
C SER A 25 12.73 -13.40 -9.21
N GLY A 26 13.81 -13.03 -9.92
CA GLY A 26 14.33 -13.81 -11.05
C GLY A 26 13.31 -14.04 -12.16
N ALA A 27 13.26 -15.27 -12.68
CA ALA A 27 12.37 -15.63 -13.79
C ALA A 27 10.88 -15.48 -13.44
N ASP A 28 10.51 -15.73 -12.17
CA ASP A 28 9.13 -15.59 -11.72
C ASP A 28 8.72 -14.12 -11.70
N LEU A 29 9.62 -13.22 -11.27
CA LEU A 29 9.39 -11.79 -11.38
C LEU A 29 9.27 -11.33 -12.84
N VAL A 30 10.12 -11.82 -13.75
CA VAL A 30 9.98 -11.52 -15.19
C VAL A 30 8.60 -11.94 -15.71
N ASN A 31 8.14 -13.14 -15.33
CA ASN A 31 6.84 -13.66 -15.75
C ASN A 31 5.67 -12.84 -15.20
N ALA A 32 5.76 -12.34 -13.97
CA ALA A 32 4.74 -11.46 -13.41
C ALA A 32 4.72 -10.10 -14.14
N LEU A 33 5.89 -9.50 -14.37
CA LEU A 33 5.98 -8.16 -14.97
C LEU A 33 5.57 -8.09 -16.44
N ARG A 34 5.61 -9.21 -17.18
CA ARG A 34 5.35 -9.25 -18.63
C ARG A 34 3.97 -8.72 -19.05
N PHE A 35 3.00 -8.70 -18.13
CA PHE A 35 1.65 -8.22 -18.41
C PHE A 35 1.57 -6.69 -18.53
N ARG A 36 2.55 -5.96 -17.98
CA ARG A 36 2.60 -4.50 -18.01
C ARG A 36 3.71 -3.94 -18.90
N MET A 37 4.85 -4.64 -18.99
CA MET A 37 6.05 -4.13 -19.65
C MET A 37 6.71 -5.14 -20.58
N THR A 38 7.56 -4.65 -21.48
CA THR A 38 8.28 -5.49 -22.42
C THR A 38 9.31 -6.38 -21.72
N GLU A 39 9.61 -7.54 -22.31
CA GLU A 39 10.56 -8.51 -21.76
C GLU A 39 11.95 -7.92 -21.41
N PRO A 40 12.55 -7.01 -22.22
CA PRO A 40 13.81 -6.37 -21.83
C PRO A 40 13.70 -5.53 -20.56
N VAL A 41 12.56 -4.85 -20.35
CA VAL A 41 12.33 -4.02 -19.15
C VAL A 41 12.07 -4.92 -17.94
N ALA A 42 11.23 -5.95 -18.08
CA ALA A 42 10.96 -6.93 -17.03
C ALA A 42 12.25 -7.62 -16.57
N SER A 43 13.08 -8.06 -17.54
CA SER A 43 14.38 -8.67 -17.26
C SER A 43 15.34 -7.73 -16.57
N TYR A 44 15.34 -6.45 -16.95
CA TYR A 44 16.15 -5.43 -16.31
C TYR A 44 15.73 -5.20 -14.85
N ILE A 45 14.43 -5.08 -14.58
CA ILE A 45 13.91 -4.95 -13.21
C ILE A 45 14.25 -6.18 -12.40
N ALA A 46 13.96 -7.39 -12.89
CA ALA A 46 14.22 -8.64 -12.17
C ALA A 46 15.70 -8.94 -11.94
N LYS A 47 16.58 -8.33 -12.74
CA LYS A 47 18.02 -8.35 -12.50
C LYS A 47 18.41 -7.42 -11.35
N GLN A 48 17.78 -6.26 -11.22
CA GLN A 48 18.21 -5.21 -10.28
C GLN A 48 17.43 -5.19 -8.97
N PHE A 49 16.25 -5.83 -8.96
CA PHE A 49 15.30 -5.80 -7.85
C PHE A 49 14.63 -7.15 -7.65
N SER A 50 14.20 -7.38 -6.42
CA SER A 50 13.20 -8.39 -6.06
C SER A 50 12.03 -7.72 -5.35
N VAL A 51 10.87 -8.37 -5.34
CA VAL A 51 9.74 -7.99 -4.47
C VAL A 51 9.92 -8.66 -3.13
N VAL A 52 9.80 -7.88 -2.06
CA VAL A 52 9.75 -8.39 -0.68
C VAL A 52 8.32 -8.73 -0.32
N SER A 53 7.41 -7.78 -0.58
CA SER A 53 5.99 -7.95 -0.33
C SER A 53 5.20 -7.03 -1.26
N HIS A 54 4.05 -7.51 -1.71
CA HIS A 54 3.06 -6.75 -2.41
C HIS A 54 1.68 -7.04 -1.82
N ILE A 55 0.90 -5.98 -1.64
CA ILE A 55 -0.51 -6.01 -1.28
C ILE A 55 -1.33 -5.48 -2.45
N GLU A 56 -2.44 -6.15 -2.68
CA GLU A 56 -3.50 -5.78 -3.60
C GLU A 56 -4.80 -5.80 -2.79
N THR A 57 -5.61 -4.75 -2.86
CA THR A 57 -6.93 -4.73 -2.23
C THR A 57 -8.01 -4.39 -3.25
N ASP A 58 -9.11 -5.15 -3.22
CA ASP A 58 -10.19 -5.00 -4.19
C ASP A 58 -10.81 -3.59 -4.19
N ASP A 59 -11.00 -3.00 -5.36
CA ASP A 59 -11.54 -1.64 -5.52
C ASP A 59 -13.01 -1.48 -5.08
N VAL A 60 -13.79 -2.57 -5.02
CA VAL A 60 -15.24 -2.55 -4.77
C VAL A 60 -15.57 -2.94 -3.32
N THR A 61 -14.81 -3.88 -2.77
CA THR A 61 -15.05 -4.52 -1.47
C THR A 61 -13.92 -4.27 -0.48
N GLY A 62 -12.75 -3.87 -0.95
CA GLY A 62 -11.61 -3.42 -0.16
C GLY A 62 -11.40 -1.91 -0.25
N SER A 63 -10.19 -1.46 0.06
CA SER A 63 -9.87 -0.05 0.06
C SER A 63 -9.36 0.47 -1.30
N GLY A 64 -8.97 -0.40 -2.23
CA GLY A 64 -8.29 -0.03 -3.48
C GLY A 64 -6.88 0.53 -3.25
N PHE A 65 -6.26 0.14 -2.13
CA PHE A 65 -4.86 0.40 -1.83
C PHE A 65 -3.99 -0.78 -2.25
N ASP A 66 -3.02 -0.50 -3.12
CA ASP A 66 -2.04 -1.50 -3.53
C ASP A 66 -0.63 -0.94 -3.32
N ALA A 67 0.29 -1.79 -2.91
CA ALA A 67 1.66 -1.36 -2.68
C ALA A 67 2.65 -2.50 -2.82
N THR A 68 3.85 -2.15 -3.27
CA THR A 68 4.97 -3.09 -3.40
C THR A 68 6.21 -2.55 -2.71
N VAL A 69 6.82 -3.39 -1.90
CA VAL A 69 8.18 -3.20 -1.40
C VAL A 69 9.15 -3.94 -2.31
N TRP A 70 10.02 -3.17 -2.94
CA TRP A 70 11.11 -3.65 -3.76
C TRP A 70 12.41 -3.61 -2.97
N LYS A 71 13.27 -4.61 -3.16
CA LYS A 71 14.63 -4.64 -2.64
C LYS A 71 15.60 -4.58 -3.81
N GLY A 72 16.41 -3.54 -3.87
CA GLY A 72 17.49 -3.43 -4.85
C GLY A 72 18.66 -4.38 -4.54
N GLU A 73 19.47 -4.69 -5.54
CA GLU A 73 20.73 -5.44 -5.38
C GLU A 73 21.66 -4.80 -4.34
N ASP A 74 21.59 -3.48 -4.15
CA ASP A 74 22.35 -2.73 -3.15
C ASP A 74 21.76 -2.82 -1.73
N GLY A 75 20.70 -3.61 -1.54
CA GLY A 75 20.01 -3.82 -0.27
C GLY A 75 19.04 -2.69 0.11
N LYS A 76 18.91 -1.64 -0.70
CA LYS A 76 17.95 -0.56 -0.42
C LYS A 76 16.52 -1.00 -0.69
N LEU A 77 15.61 -0.53 0.16
CA LEU A 77 14.19 -0.73 -0.03
C LEU A 77 13.56 0.46 -0.75
N TYR A 78 12.67 0.16 -1.69
CA TYR A 78 11.86 1.12 -2.42
C TYR A 78 10.41 0.73 -2.22
N VAL A 79 9.56 1.69 -1.87
CA VAL A 79 8.13 1.47 -1.70
C VAL A 79 7.42 2.18 -2.84
N SER A 80 6.63 1.43 -3.58
CA SER A 80 5.76 1.95 -4.63
C SER A 80 4.32 1.74 -4.19
N THR A 81 3.56 2.82 -4.08
CA THR A 81 2.14 2.79 -3.74
C THR A 81 1.31 3.11 -4.97
N GLN A 82 0.20 2.42 -5.10
CA GLN A 82 -0.90 2.70 -6.00
C GLN A 82 -2.10 3.06 -5.15
N GLY A 83 -2.88 4.01 -5.63
CA GLY A 83 -4.05 4.48 -4.92
C GLY A 83 -5.14 4.86 -5.88
N THR A 84 -6.35 4.80 -5.39
CA THR A 84 -7.51 5.41 -6.02
C THR A 84 -7.45 6.94 -5.87
N ALA A 85 -8.37 7.63 -6.57
CA ALA A 85 -8.50 9.08 -6.49
C ALA A 85 -8.60 9.59 -5.04
N GLY A 86 -9.20 8.83 -4.11
CA GLY A 86 -9.31 9.21 -2.70
C GLY A 86 -7.97 9.34 -1.96
N LEU A 87 -7.01 8.43 -2.21
CA LEU A 87 -5.67 8.52 -1.61
C LEU A 87 -4.86 9.65 -2.25
N GLN A 88 -5.02 9.86 -3.55
CA GLN A 88 -4.36 10.95 -4.28
C GLN A 88 -4.82 12.31 -3.74
N ASP A 89 -6.13 12.46 -3.51
CA ASP A 89 -6.76 13.65 -2.92
C ASP A 89 -6.23 13.87 -1.49
N PHE A 90 -6.20 12.83 -0.66
CA PHE A 90 -5.64 12.89 0.70
C PHE A 90 -4.18 13.39 0.74
N LEU A 91 -3.30 12.84 -0.09
CA LEU A 91 -1.89 13.23 -0.14
C LEU A 91 -1.68 14.64 -0.68
N THR A 92 -2.56 15.10 -1.56
CA THR A 92 -2.44 16.40 -2.23
C THR A 92 -3.03 17.51 -1.39
N ASP A 93 -4.18 17.26 -0.75
CA ASP A 93 -4.96 18.30 -0.10
C ASP A 93 -4.56 18.49 1.36
N GLY A 94 -4.06 17.46 2.07
CA GLY A 94 -3.51 17.55 3.44
C GLY A 94 -4.48 18.04 4.54
N GLU A 95 -5.57 18.70 4.15
CA GLU A 95 -6.73 19.17 4.88
C GLU A 95 -7.92 18.38 4.36
N LEU A 96 -8.20 17.20 4.91
CA LEU A 96 -9.42 16.50 4.52
C LEU A 96 -10.26 16.14 5.74
N SER A 97 -11.49 16.66 5.69
CA SER A 97 -12.67 16.08 6.33
C SER A 97 -12.64 14.58 6.08
N ILE A 98 -12.47 13.83 7.16
CA ILE A 98 -12.28 12.38 7.16
C ILE A 98 -13.56 11.71 6.65
N THR A 99 -13.56 11.22 5.41
CA THR A 99 -14.64 10.37 4.87
C THR A 99 -14.30 8.89 5.05
N GLY A 100 -15.30 8.02 5.17
CA GLY A 100 -15.10 6.60 5.50
C GLY A 100 -14.13 5.84 4.58
N ASN A 101 -14.08 6.19 3.28
CA ASN A 101 -13.22 5.51 2.31
C ASN A 101 -11.74 5.87 2.48
N ALA A 102 -11.41 7.15 2.72
CA ALA A 102 -10.03 7.59 2.94
C ALA A 102 -9.45 7.00 4.24
N VAL A 103 -10.28 6.86 5.28
CA VAL A 103 -9.90 6.21 6.54
C VAL A 103 -9.53 4.75 6.32
N SER A 104 -10.36 4.02 5.56
CA SER A 104 -10.12 2.61 5.27
C SER A 104 -8.78 2.41 4.56
N GLN A 105 -8.51 3.22 3.54
CA GLN A 105 -7.25 3.19 2.78
C GLN A 105 -6.02 3.46 3.64
N ILE A 106 -6.07 4.48 4.50
CA ILE A 106 -4.95 4.79 5.41
C ILE A 106 -4.76 3.68 6.45
N THR A 107 -5.85 3.11 6.94
CA THR A 107 -5.82 2.01 7.92
C THR A 107 -5.17 0.77 7.31
N ASP A 108 -5.55 0.40 6.08
CA ASP A 108 -4.95 -0.74 5.37
C ASP A 108 -3.46 -0.52 5.08
N MET A 109 -3.08 0.68 4.65
CA MET A 109 -1.67 1.05 4.45
C MET A 109 -0.85 0.87 5.74
N ILE A 110 -1.34 1.42 6.85
CA ILE A 110 -0.65 1.32 8.16
C ILE A 110 -0.57 -0.14 8.60
N ASN A 111 -1.68 -0.87 8.52
CA ASN A 111 -1.77 -2.26 8.96
C ASN A 111 -0.88 -3.19 8.14
N TRP A 112 -0.84 -3.01 6.82
CA TRP A 112 0.07 -3.74 5.95
C TRP A 112 1.53 -3.39 6.26
N TRP A 113 1.87 -2.11 6.41
CA TRP A 113 3.22 -1.69 6.73
C TRP A 113 3.71 -2.28 8.06
N LEU A 114 2.89 -2.22 9.10
CA LEU A 114 3.19 -2.82 10.40
C LEU A 114 3.36 -4.34 10.28
N ARG A 115 2.54 -5.01 9.49
CA ARG A 115 2.67 -6.45 9.24
C ARG A 115 4.00 -6.81 8.59
N ILE A 116 4.40 -6.14 7.52
CA ILE A 116 5.61 -6.51 6.77
C ILE A 116 6.92 -6.09 7.46
N THR A 117 6.85 -5.15 8.41
CA THR A 117 8.01 -4.69 9.20
C THR A 117 8.15 -5.38 10.55
N THR A 118 7.11 -6.06 11.03
CA THR A 118 7.17 -6.85 12.26
C THR A 118 7.90 -8.17 12.00
N PRO A 119 8.86 -8.58 12.85
CA PRO A 119 9.50 -9.89 12.75
C PRO A 119 8.47 -11.03 12.70
N LYS A 120 8.70 -12.05 11.86
CA LYS A 120 7.76 -13.19 11.69
C LYS A 120 7.44 -13.95 13.00
N SER A 121 8.24 -13.77 14.05
CA SER A 121 8.05 -14.36 15.38
C SER A 121 7.19 -13.53 16.34
N GLU A 122 6.76 -12.34 15.94
CA GLU A 122 6.05 -11.37 16.78
C GLU A 122 4.67 -11.05 16.19
N MET A 123 3.74 -10.64 17.05
CA MET A 123 2.43 -10.16 16.60
C MET A 123 2.55 -8.71 16.14
N ALA A 124 2.11 -8.43 14.91
CA ALA A 124 2.07 -7.07 14.39
C ALA A 124 0.97 -6.26 15.10
N LEU A 125 1.29 -5.04 15.51
CA LEU A 125 0.29 -4.07 15.92
C LEU A 125 -0.65 -3.78 14.73
N GLN A 126 -1.94 -3.60 15.02
CA GLN A 126 -2.94 -3.22 14.02
C GLN A 126 -3.78 -2.06 14.58
N VAL A 127 -4.14 -1.12 13.70
CA VAL A 127 -5.00 0.02 13.99
C VAL A 127 -6.41 -0.30 13.50
N ALA A 128 -7.41 0.08 14.29
CA ALA A 128 -8.81 0.06 13.91
C ALA A 128 -9.41 1.45 14.14
N THR A 129 -10.31 1.85 13.25
CA THR A 129 -10.97 3.16 13.32
C THR A 129 -12.43 2.97 13.66
N SER A 130 -12.94 3.80 14.56
CA SER A 130 -14.37 3.94 14.84
C SER A 130 -14.80 5.32 14.42
N LEU A 131 -15.93 5.42 13.71
CA LEU A 131 -16.61 6.69 13.53
C LEU A 131 -17.29 7.02 14.86
N VAL A 132 -16.88 8.10 15.50
CA VAL A 132 -17.63 8.68 16.61
C VAL A 132 -18.60 9.68 15.98
N GLU A 133 -19.89 9.37 16.00
CA GLU A 133 -20.90 10.39 15.70
C GLU A 133 -20.79 11.48 16.77
N ASP A 134 -20.62 12.73 16.34
CA ASP A 134 -20.49 13.87 17.24
C ASP A 134 -21.82 14.05 18.00
N GLY A 135 -21.91 13.45 19.19
CA GLY A 135 -23.13 13.39 20.00
C GLY A 135 -23.17 12.28 21.07
N GLU A 136 -22.37 11.22 20.95
CA GLU A 136 -22.21 10.20 21.99
C GLU A 136 -20.72 9.92 22.22
N ASP A 137 -20.30 9.83 23.49
CA ASP A 137 -18.95 9.39 23.80
C ASP A 137 -18.73 7.93 23.34
N ALA A 138 -17.47 7.50 23.26
CA ALA A 138 -17.07 6.16 22.78
C ALA A 138 -17.66 4.98 23.60
N TYR A 139 -18.50 5.26 24.61
CA TYR A 139 -19.20 4.31 25.46
C TYR A 139 -20.74 4.38 25.35
N GLY A 140 -21.30 5.14 24.40
CA GLY A 140 -22.73 5.15 24.09
C GLY A 140 -23.60 5.76 25.21
N SER A 141 -23.06 6.72 25.97
CA SER A 141 -23.88 7.47 26.93
C SER A 141 -24.38 8.78 26.30
N PRO A 142 -25.70 9.05 26.34
CA PRO A 142 -26.24 10.27 25.73
C PRO A 142 -25.76 11.50 26.51
N ILE A 143 -25.21 12.48 25.78
CA ILE A 143 -24.83 13.77 26.35
C ILE A 143 -26.10 14.56 26.63
N ARG A 144 -26.37 14.79 27.92
CA ARG A 144 -27.51 15.59 28.39
C ARG A 144 -27.25 17.06 28.09
N GLY A 145 -27.91 17.61 27.08
CA GLY A 145 -27.89 19.06 26.82
C GLY A 145 -28.52 19.83 27.97
N GLU A 146 -27.76 20.75 28.57
CA GLU A 146 -28.30 21.76 29.48
C GLU A 146 -28.83 22.96 28.67
N ILE A 147 -30.14 23.20 28.79
CA ILE A 147 -30.73 24.51 29.06
C ILE A 147 -31.99 24.32 29.90
#